data_AF-A0A0A3IF13-F1
#
_entry.id   AF-A0A0A3IF13-F1
#
_cell.length_a   1.000
_cell.length_b   1.000
_cell.length_c   1.000
_cell.angle_alpha   90.00
_cell.angle_beta   90.00
_cell.angle_gamma   90.00
#
_symmetry.space_group_name_H-M   'P 1'
#
loop_
_entity.id
_entity.type
_entity.pdbx_description
1 polymer ?
#
loop_
_entity_poly.entity_id
_entity_poly.type
_entity_poly.pdbx_seq_one_letter_code
_entity_poly.pdbx_strand_id
1 'polypeptide(L)'
;MTTWNLQGMQKHLLICNGSTCMGAGAEEITLAIRDEIAKKQLDESIHTSRTRCNGRCRDKCVVISYPEGKWYSVPKEQVGRDIVNDEVDDAHIIYSMTDNGLSEVSPAYTKGISKSKKRKKRGKQEGMKKAVLFVGHGSKLEAGNEEVRQFVERTSYLVDPAIMVETCFLEFASPNIEEGIELCVEKGAEEIHVIPIILLHAGHSKMHIPAEIEHAKEHFPDVTFTYGQTIGIHEEVFEILKTRLSEVGFDPSARHEDTAILLIARGGSDPEANGEFYKISRLLWEKLDVRWVESAFMGVTTPSVEEGIDRCVRLGAKKIIMLPYFLFTGILMERMHKMRESYQVRYPLVDIQIADYFGYHPKLQHVLVERAEQAMNGTSTGMQDLENFRKYAEEHGYEHHHHH
;
A
#
# COMPACT_ATOMS: atom_id res chain seq x y z
N MET A 1 33.17 6.23 7.61
CA MET A 1 34.00 5.41 8.52
C MET A 1 34.17 4.04 7.87
N THR A 2 35.39 3.56 7.69
CA THR A 2 35.65 2.17 7.30
C THR A 2 35.55 1.28 8.53
N THR A 3 34.62 0.33 8.52
CA THR A 3 34.22 -0.42 9.72
C THR A 3 34.88 -1.80 9.81
N TRP A 4 35.33 -2.38 8.69
CA TRP A 4 35.84 -3.76 8.62
C TRP A 4 37.13 -3.87 7.81
N ASN A 5 38.06 -4.72 8.24
CA ASN A 5 39.22 -5.12 7.45
C ASN A 5 38.82 -6.30 6.54
N LEU A 6 38.85 -6.10 5.23
CA LEU A 6 38.43 -7.12 4.24
C LEU A 6 39.62 -7.88 3.61
N GLN A 7 40.84 -7.68 4.12
CA GLN A 7 41.99 -8.42 3.64
C GLN A 7 41.85 -9.92 3.97
N GLY A 8 41.95 -10.78 2.96
CA GLY A 8 41.76 -12.23 3.11
C GLY A 8 40.37 -12.74 2.73
N MET A 9 39.41 -11.83 2.46
CA MET A 9 38.08 -12.19 1.99
C MET A 9 38.15 -12.95 0.67
N GLN A 10 37.52 -14.13 0.64
CA GLN A 10 37.43 -15.00 -0.53
C GLN A 10 36.04 -14.95 -1.17
N LYS A 11 34.99 -14.75 -0.36
CA LYS A 11 33.60 -14.73 -0.80
C LYS A 11 32.86 -13.51 -0.22
N HIS A 12 32.04 -12.88 -1.03
CA HIS A 12 31.14 -11.80 -0.61
C HIS A 12 29.71 -12.19 -0.96
N LEU A 13 28.87 -12.34 0.06
CA LEU A 13 27.44 -12.62 -0.08
C LEU A 13 26.65 -11.31 -0.04
N LEU A 14 26.04 -10.97 -1.16
CA LEU A 14 25.12 -9.84 -1.30
C LEU A 14 23.69 -10.34 -1.11
N ILE A 15 23.03 -9.89 -0.05
CA ILE A 15 21.72 -10.39 0.36
C ILE A 15 20.68 -9.32 0.01
N CYS A 16 19.67 -9.68 -0.78
CA CYS A 16 18.61 -8.74 -1.18
C CYS A 16 17.66 -8.48 0.00
N ASN A 17 17.62 -7.24 0.46
CA ASN A 17 16.68 -6.76 1.46
C ASN A 17 15.70 -5.74 0.86
N GLY A 18 15.41 -5.85 -0.44
CA GLY A 18 14.27 -5.14 -1.05
C GLY A 18 12.95 -5.55 -0.40
N SER A 19 11.93 -4.69 -0.47
CA SER A 19 10.61 -4.86 0.17
C SER A 19 10.02 -6.26 -0.06
N THR A 20 10.06 -6.74 -1.31
CA THR A 20 9.59 -8.05 -1.73
C THR A 20 10.33 -9.22 -1.06
N CYS A 21 11.65 -9.12 -0.91
CA CYS A 21 12.44 -10.14 -0.20
C CYS A 21 12.24 -10.05 1.31
N MET A 22 12.14 -8.85 1.88
CA MET A 22 11.84 -8.65 3.30
C MET A 22 10.49 -9.26 3.68
N GLY A 23 9.46 -9.07 2.85
CA GLY A 23 8.15 -9.72 3.04
C GLY A 23 8.18 -11.25 2.93
N ALA A 24 9.25 -11.82 2.37
CA ALA A 24 9.44 -13.27 2.21
C ALA A 24 10.50 -13.85 3.15
N GLY A 25 10.87 -13.14 4.22
CA GLY A 25 11.77 -13.64 5.27
C GLY A 25 13.26 -13.39 5.05
N ALA A 26 13.63 -12.35 4.29
CA ALA A 26 15.04 -12.03 4.04
C ALA A 26 15.83 -11.66 5.30
N GLU A 27 15.18 -11.19 6.37
CA GLU A 27 15.85 -10.90 7.64
C GLU A 27 16.32 -12.20 8.31
N GLU A 28 15.45 -13.20 8.40
CA GLU A 28 15.72 -14.52 8.95
C GLU A 28 16.81 -15.24 8.16
N ILE A 29 16.76 -15.14 6.82
CA ILE A 29 17.80 -15.66 5.93
C ILE A 29 19.14 -14.95 6.18
N THR A 30 19.14 -13.63 6.35
CA THR A 30 20.35 -12.87 6.65
C THR A 30 20.99 -13.31 7.97
N LEU A 31 20.16 -13.48 9.01
CA LEU A 31 20.61 -13.94 10.31
C LEU A 31 21.16 -15.37 10.23
N ALA A 32 20.49 -16.27 9.51
CA ALA A 32 20.93 -17.64 9.33
C ALA A 32 22.28 -17.75 8.60
N ILE A 33 22.50 -16.95 7.56
CA ILE A 33 23.79 -16.89 6.84
C ILE A 33 24.90 -16.43 7.79
N ARG A 34 24.67 -15.32 8.51
CA ARG A 34 25.68 -14.77 9.44
C ARG A 34 25.99 -15.69 10.61
N ASP A 35 24.96 -16.34 11.15
CA ASP A 35 25.10 -17.35 12.20
C ASP A 35 25.93 -18.55 11.73
N GLU A 36 25.70 -19.05 10.52
CA GLU A 36 26.50 -20.16 9.98
C GLU A 36 27.95 -19.77 9.71
N ILE A 37 28.21 -18.55 9.20
CA ILE A 37 29.57 -18.01 9.03
C ILE A 37 30.31 -17.99 10.37
N ALA A 38 29.70 -17.44 11.41
CA ALA A 38 30.30 -17.36 12.74
C ALA A 38 30.55 -18.75 13.35
N LYS A 39 29.57 -19.66 13.21
CA LYS A 39 29.66 -21.04 13.69
C LYS A 39 30.82 -21.82 13.03
N LYS A 40 31.10 -21.53 11.75
CA LYS A 40 32.19 -22.15 10.99
C LYS A 40 33.50 -21.37 11.10
N GLN A 41 33.51 -20.24 11.81
CA GLN A 41 34.66 -19.35 11.96
C GLN A 41 35.18 -18.84 10.60
N LEU A 42 34.25 -18.46 9.71
CA LEU A 42 34.52 -17.99 8.36
C LEU A 42 34.46 -16.47 8.22
N ASP A 43 34.42 -15.72 9.33
CA ASP A 43 34.26 -14.26 9.34
C ASP A 43 35.37 -13.51 8.59
N GLU A 44 36.58 -14.07 8.53
CA GLU A 44 37.71 -13.49 7.77
C GLU A 44 37.65 -13.81 6.26
N SER A 45 36.97 -14.89 5.87
CA SER A 45 36.92 -15.38 4.48
C SER A 45 35.60 -15.05 3.77
N ILE A 46 34.50 -14.88 4.50
CA ILE A 46 33.18 -14.58 3.95
C ILE A 46 32.63 -13.28 4.55
N HIS A 47 32.45 -12.26 3.71
CA HIS A 47 31.76 -11.04 4.09
C HIS A 47 30.29 -11.07 3.63
N THR A 48 29.41 -10.38 4.36
CA THR A 48 28.01 -10.22 3.98
C THR A 48 27.65 -8.74 3.87
N SER A 49 26.94 -8.35 2.81
CA SER A 49 26.33 -7.02 2.71
C SER A 49 24.86 -7.14 2.36
N ARG A 50 24.04 -6.34 3.04
CA ARG A 50 22.65 -6.15 2.65
C ARG A 50 22.63 -5.23 1.43
N THR A 51 21.79 -5.58 0.46
CA THR A 51 21.58 -4.82 -0.77
C THR A 51 20.12 -4.40 -0.88
N ARG A 52 19.85 -3.38 -1.69
CA ARG A 52 18.48 -3.03 -2.11
C ARG A 52 17.94 -4.10 -3.07
N CYS A 53 16.83 -3.81 -3.75
CA CYS A 53 16.28 -4.69 -4.78
C CYS A 53 17.34 -5.01 -5.86
N ASN A 54 17.51 -6.30 -6.15
CA ASN A 54 18.39 -6.79 -7.23
C ASN A 54 17.61 -7.08 -8.53
N GLY A 55 16.36 -6.61 -8.66
CA GLY A 55 15.52 -6.76 -9.86
C GLY A 55 15.01 -8.17 -10.14
N ARG A 56 14.98 -9.03 -9.11
CA ARG A 56 14.57 -10.45 -9.18
C ARG A 56 13.47 -10.77 -8.16
N CYS A 57 12.51 -9.85 -8.01
CA CYS A 57 11.40 -9.93 -7.04
C CYS A 57 10.55 -11.20 -7.16
N ARG A 58 10.53 -11.85 -8.34
CA ARG A 58 9.82 -13.12 -8.57
C ARG A 58 10.56 -14.36 -8.05
N ASP A 59 11.87 -14.29 -7.82
CA ASP A 59 12.65 -15.43 -7.28
C ASP A 59 12.97 -15.28 -5.79
N LYS A 60 12.30 -14.33 -5.13
CA LYS A 60 12.48 -13.97 -3.72
C LYS A 60 12.61 -15.21 -2.80
N CYS A 61 13.52 -15.23 -1.83
CA CYS A 61 14.57 -14.24 -1.58
C CYS A 61 15.81 -14.45 -2.46
N VAL A 62 16.65 -13.42 -2.64
CA VAL A 62 17.82 -13.51 -3.54
C VAL A 62 19.13 -13.25 -2.80
N VAL A 63 20.10 -14.15 -2.99
CA VAL A 63 21.49 -13.99 -2.51
C VAL A 63 22.45 -14.16 -3.67
N ILE A 64 23.47 -13.29 -3.76
CA ILE A 64 24.49 -13.33 -4.81
C ILE A 64 25.84 -13.64 -4.16
N SER A 65 26.53 -14.65 -4.66
CA SER A 65 27.91 -14.98 -4.26
C SER A 65 28.90 -14.39 -5.25
N TYR A 66 29.83 -13.58 -4.76
CA TYR A 66 30.97 -13.03 -5.51
C TYR A 66 32.27 -13.59 -4.94
N PRO A 67 33.29 -13.96 -5.76
CA PRO A 67 33.42 -13.71 -7.19
C PRO A 67 32.79 -14.77 -8.11
N GLU A 68 32.26 -15.87 -7.59
CA GLU A 68 31.64 -16.93 -8.40
C GLU A 68 30.51 -16.43 -9.33
N GLY A 69 29.88 -15.32 -8.97
CA GLY A 69 28.82 -14.69 -9.75
C GLY A 69 27.55 -15.54 -9.82
N LYS A 70 27.32 -16.40 -8.81
CA LYS A 70 26.10 -17.21 -8.70
C LYS A 70 25.01 -16.44 -7.98
N TRP A 71 23.81 -16.50 -8.54
CA TRP A 71 22.60 -15.89 -8.00
C TRP A 71 21.68 -17.00 -7.53
N TYR A 72 21.29 -16.96 -6.27
CA TYR A 72 20.49 -18.00 -5.63
C TYR A 72 19.08 -17.49 -5.31
N SER A 73 18.09 -18.35 -5.51
CA SER A 73 16.78 -18.22 -4.88
C SER A 73 16.82 -18.94 -3.54
N VAL A 74 16.54 -18.22 -2.46
CA VAL A 74 16.70 -18.67 -1.08
C VAL A 74 15.32 -18.63 -0.40
N PRO A 75 14.51 -19.70 -0.54
CA PRO A 75 13.14 -19.71 -0.01
C PRO A 75 13.07 -19.95 1.50
N LYS A 76 14.18 -20.32 2.15
CA LYS A 76 14.26 -20.65 3.58
C LYS A 76 15.70 -20.54 4.10
N GLU A 77 15.84 -20.46 5.42
CA GLU A 77 17.12 -20.27 6.12
C GLU A 77 18.14 -21.34 5.79
N GLN A 78 17.71 -22.60 5.65
CA GLN A 78 18.61 -23.72 5.36
C GLN A 78 19.37 -23.51 4.04
N VAL A 79 18.70 -23.03 2.99
CA VAL A 79 19.36 -22.76 1.70
C VAL A 79 20.42 -21.68 1.86
N GLY A 80 20.18 -20.68 2.74
CA GLY A 80 21.20 -19.69 3.11
C GLY A 80 22.43 -20.31 3.77
N ARG A 81 22.24 -21.28 4.67
CA ARG A 81 23.33 -22.02 5.31
C ARG A 81 24.08 -22.88 4.29
N ASP A 82 23.38 -23.50 3.36
CA ASP A 82 23.97 -24.34 2.32
C ASP A 82 24.86 -23.52 1.37
N ILE A 83 24.52 -22.25 1.11
CA ILE A 83 25.38 -21.30 0.36
C ILE A 83 26.70 -21.04 1.10
N VAL A 84 26.69 -20.94 2.43
CA VAL A 84 27.91 -20.76 3.23
C VAL A 84 28.80 -22.00 3.17
N ASN A 85 28.19 -23.19 3.12
CA ASN A 85 28.89 -24.47 3.06
C ASN A 85 29.27 -24.92 1.64
N ASP A 86 28.87 -24.19 0.60
CA ASP A 86 28.99 -24.61 -0.81
C ASP A 86 28.28 -25.94 -1.13
N GLU A 87 27.17 -26.20 -0.44
CA GLU A 87 26.36 -27.42 -0.53
C GLU A 87 24.96 -27.16 -1.13
N VAL A 88 24.76 -25.99 -1.72
CA VAL A 88 23.47 -25.58 -2.30
C VAL A 88 23.12 -26.40 -3.54
N ASP A 89 21.89 -26.92 -3.59
CA ASP A 89 21.36 -27.64 -4.74
C ASP A 89 21.31 -26.73 -5.98
N ASP A 90 21.73 -27.25 -7.14
CA ASP A 90 21.69 -26.55 -8.44
C ASP A 90 20.28 -26.02 -8.77
N ALA A 91 19.23 -26.66 -8.25
CA ALA A 91 17.85 -26.21 -8.37
C ALA A 91 17.61 -24.81 -7.80
N HIS A 92 18.44 -24.34 -6.88
CA HIS A 92 18.36 -23.00 -6.29
C HIS A 92 19.20 -21.96 -7.01
N ILE A 93 19.97 -22.35 -8.04
CA ILE A 93 20.79 -21.43 -8.84
C ILE A 93 19.94 -20.83 -9.96
N ILE A 94 19.70 -19.52 -9.87
CA ILE A 94 18.98 -18.74 -10.87
C ILE A 94 19.91 -18.45 -12.05
N TYR A 95 21.07 -17.85 -11.75
CA TYR A 95 22.06 -17.43 -12.73
C TYR A 95 23.48 -17.76 -12.26
N SER A 96 24.39 -17.91 -13.22
CA SER A 96 25.83 -17.98 -12.97
C SER A 96 26.59 -17.12 -13.98
N MET A 97 27.66 -16.47 -13.52
CA MET A 97 28.53 -15.69 -14.38
C MET A 97 29.43 -16.60 -15.21
N THR A 98 29.40 -16.44 -16.53
CA THR A 98 30.25 -17.16 -17.49
C THR A 98 31.13 -16.18 -18.26
N ASP A 99 32.04 -16.68 -19.09
CA ASP A 99 32.87 -15.85 -19.98
C ASP A 99 32.04 -14.95 -20.92
N ASN A 100 30.80 -15.35 -21.22
CA ASN A 100 29.86 -14.58 -22.06
C ASN A 100 28.89 -13.72 -21.23
N GLY A 101 29.16 -13.54 -19.94
CA GLY A 101 28.28 -12.84 -19.00
C GLY A 101 27.33 -13.77 -18.26
N LEU A 102 26.33 -13.15 -17.61
CA LEU A 102 25.39 -13.85 -16.73
C LEU A 102 24.46 -14.75 -17.55
N SER A 103 24.48 -16.06 -17.25
CA SER A 103 23.69 -17.08 -17.96
C SER A 103 22.72 -17.76 -16.99
N GLU A 104 21.52 -18.06 -17.48
CA GLU A 104 20.46 -18.77 -16.73
C GLU A 104 20.87 -20.22 -16.52
N VAL A 105 20.76 -20.70 -15.28
CA VAL A 105 21.14 -22.07 -14.93
C VAL A 105 19.91 -22.96 -14.85
N SER A 106 18.79 -22.45 -14.33
CA SER A 106 17.55 -23.20 -14.15
C SER A 106 16.36 -22.51 -14.86
N PRO A 107 15.67 -23.20 -15.78
CA PRO A 107 14.49 -22.67 -16.48
C PRO A 107 13.23 -22.62 -15.59
N ALA A 108 13.33 -23.07 -14.33
CA ALA A 108 12.24 -22.99 -13.35
C ALA A 108 12.00 -21.56 -12.85
N TYR A 109 12.95 -20.65 -13.08
CA TYR A 109 12.87 -19.26 -12.63
C TYR A 109 12.40 -18.31 -13.72
N THR A 110 11.80 -17.18 -13.31
CA THR A 110 11.10 -16.31 -14.27
C THR A 110 12.10 -15.61 -15.19
N LYS A 111 11.91 -15.69 -16.51
CA LYS A 111 12.73 -14.94 -17.47
C LYS A 111 12.59 -13.43 -17.22
N GLY A 112 13.70 -12.75 -16.92
CA GLY A 112 13.69 -11.31 -16.65
C GLY A 112 13.20 -10.47 -17.82
N ILE A 113 12.63 -9.30 -17.53
CA ILE A 113 12.15 -8.35 -18.52
C ILE A 113 13.36 -7.76 -19.28
N SER A 114 13.31 -7.75 -20.61
CA SER A 114 14.39 -7.20 -21.43
C SER A 114 14.41 -5.67 -21.33
N LYS A 115 15.50 -5.12 -20.78
CA LYS A 115 15.73 -3.66 -20.66
C LYS A 115 15.76 -2.91 -22.01
N SER A 116 15.87 -3.61 -23.14
CA SER A 116 16.21 -3.01 -24.43
C SER A 116 15.36 -3.48 -25.61
N LYS A 117 14.18 -4.07 -25.40
CA LYS A 117 13.26 -4.26 -26.53
C LYS A 117 12.74 -2.89 -26.99
N LYS A 118 13.54 -2.20 -27.81
CA LYS A 118 13.09 -1.24 -28.82
C LYS A 118 11.96 -1.93 -29.57
N ARG A 119 10.72 -1.65 -29.18
CA ARG A 119 9.54 -2.13 -29.89
C ARG A 119 9.69 -1.63 -31.31
N LYS A 120 9.70 -2.55 -32.27
CA LYS A 120 9.52 -2.22 -33.70
C LYS A 120 8.33 -1.25 -33.75
N LYS A 121 8.53 -0.04 -34.29
CA LYS A 121 7.45 0.89 -34.66
C LYS A 121 6.44 0.09 -35.49
N ARG A 122 5.41 -0.44 -34.84
CA ARG A 122 4.24 -0.99 -35.52
C ARG A 122 3.42 0.19 -36.00
N GLY A 123 2.99 0.13 -37.24
CA GLY A 123 2.23 1.20 -37.88
C GLY A 123 1.03 1.61 -37.03
N LYS A 124 0.80 2.92 -36.95
CA LYS A 124 -0.41 3.55 -36.43
C LYS A 124 -1.65 2.80 -36.96
N GLN A 125 -2.39 2.11 -36.10
CA GLN A 125 -3.85 1.94 -36.11
C GLN A 125 -4.31 0.90 -35.06
N GLU A 126 -4.02 1.13 -33.79
CA GLU A 126 -4.75 0.61 -32.63
C GLU A 126 -4.50 1.65 -31.52
N GLY A 127 -5.52 2.05 -30.76
CA GLY A 127 -5.38 3.08 -29.72
C GLY A 127 -4.28 2.71 -28.71
N MET A 128 -3.59 3.70 -28.14
CA MET A 128 -2.58 3.44 -27.09
C MET A 128 -3.22 2.61 -25.98
N LYS A 129 -2.56 1.51 -25.60
CA LYS A 129 -3.09 0.59 -24.58
C LYS A 129 -2.95 1.21 -23.21
N LYS A 130 -4.07 1.50 -22.57
CA LYS A 130 -4.12 2.10 -21.23
C LYS A 130 -4.36 1.04 -20.17
N ALA A 131 -3.80 1.25 -18.98
CA ALA A 131 -4.09 0.48 -17.79
C ALA A 131 -4.42 1.41 -16.62
N VAL A 132 -5.41 1.03 -15.82
CA VAL A 132 -5.70 1.60 -14.50
C VAL A 132 -5.21 0.60 -13.47
N LEU A 133 -4.25 1.02 -12.64
CA LEU A 133 -3.71 0.23 -11.55
C LEU A 133 -4.26 0.77 -10.23
N PHE A 134 -5.22 0.06 -9.64
CA PHE A 134 -5.76 0.43 -8.34
C PHE A 134 -4.83 -0.02 -7.20
N VAL A 135 -4.49 0.89 -6.30
CA VAL A 135 -3.56 0.63 -5.19
C VAL A 135 -4.32 0.63 -3.87
N GLY A 136 -4.57 -0.56 -3.32
CA GLY A 136 -5.05 -0.71 -1.95
C GLY A 136 -3.92 -0.48 -0.93
N HIS A 137 -4.26 -0.20 0.33
CA HIS A 137 -3.24 -0.14 1.38
C HIS A 137 -2.66 -1.54 1.68
N GLY A 138 -3.53 -2.55 1.71
CA GLY A 138 -3.21 -3.93 2.06
C GLY A 138 -3.29 -4.21 3.56
N SER A 139 -3.47 -5.48 3.91
CA SER A 139 -3.75 -5.96 5.25
C SER A 139 -3.00 -7.26 5.52
N LYS A 140 -2.59 -7.47 6.78
CA LYS A 140 -2.07 -8.78 7.23
C LYS A 140 -3.16 -9.86 7.25
N LEU A 141 -4.44 -9.46 7.29
CA LEU A 141 -5.58 -10.37 7.20
C LEU A 141 -6.01 -10.50 5.74
N GLU A 142 -5.86 -11.70 5.17
CA GLU A 142 -6.11 -11.94 3.75
C GLU A 142 -7.56 -11.67 3.33
N ALA A 143 -8.53 -11.89 4.22
CA ALA A 143 -9.93 -11.54 3.96
C ALA A 143 -10.11 -10.06 3.58
N GLY A 144 -9.35 -9.14 4.20
CA GLY A 144 -9.39 -7.73 3.85
C GLY A 144 -8.76 -7.42 2.48
N ASN A 145 -7.74 -8.17 2.08
CA ASN A 145 -7.13 -8.05 0.75
C ASN A 145 -8.10 -8.56 -0.33
N GLU A 146 -8.81 -9.64 -0.03
CA GLU A 146 -9.80 -10.23 -0.93
C GLU A 146 -11.02 -9.31 -1.14
N GLU A 147 -11.48 -8.60 -0.11
CA GLU A 147 -12.51 -7.55 -0.25
C GLU A 147 -12.09 -6.47 -1.27
N VAL A 148 -10.81 -6.05 -1.25
CA VAL A 148 -10.28 -5.09 -2.22
C VAL A 148 -10.28 -5.67 -3.64
N ARG A 149 -9.78 -6.90 -3.82
CA ARG A 149 -9.73 -7.53 -5.15
C ARG A 149 -11.12 -7.66 -5.76
N GLN A 150 -12.09 -8.17 -4.99
CA GLN A 150 -13.47 -8.29 -5.43
C GLN A 150 -14.11 -6.92 -5.71
N PHE A 151 -13.78 -5.91 -4.91
CA PHE A 151 -14.26 -4.55 -5.15
C PHE A 151 -13.70 -3.95 -6.44
N VAL A 152 -12.41 -4.13 -6.73
CA VAL A 152 -11.80 -3.68 -7.99
C VAL A 152 -12.33 -4.48 -9.17
N GLU A 153 -12.50 -5.80 -9.04
CA GLU A 153 -13.13 -6.62 -10.08
C GLU A 153 -14.50 -6.07 -10.43
N ARG A 154 -15.35 -5.77 -9.44
CA ARG A 154 -16.65 -5.14 -9.69
C ARG A 154 -16.53 -3.75 -10.32
N THR A 155 -15.51 -2.98 -9.93
CA THR A 155 -15.26 -1.63 -10.46
C THR A 155 -14.80 -1.68 -11.91
N SER A 156 -14.10 -2.74 -12.33
CA SER A 156 -13.61 -2.91 -13.70
C SER A 156 -14.75 -2.92 -14.73
N TYR A 157 -15.95 -3.40 -14.36
CA TYR A 157 -17.13 -3.37 -15.22
C TYR A 157 -17.68 -1.96 -15.48
N LEU A 158 -17.24 -0.95 -14.72
CA LEU A 158 -17.61 0.45 -14.90
C LEU A 158 -16.57 1.25 -15.69
N VAL A 159 -15.40 0.65 -15.95
CA VAL A 159 -14.33 1.25 -16.76
C VAL A 159 -14.51 0.81 -18.21
N ASP A 160 -14.07 1.63 -19.18
CA ASP A 160 -14.06 1.26 -20.60
C ASP A 160 -13.37 -0.11 -20.78
N PRO A 161 -14.03 -1.12 -21.40
CA PRO A 161 -13.45 -2.45 -21.61
C PRO A 161 -12.14 -2.48 -22.40
N ALA A 162 -11.82 -1.41 -23.14
CA ALA A 162 -10.53 -1.27 -23.82
C ALA A 162 -9.36 -0.94 -22.87
N ILE A 163 -9.66 -0.54 -21.64
CA ILE A 163 -8.69 -0.18 -20.61
C ILE A 163 -8.47 -1.39 -19.70
N MET A 164 -7.21 -1.77 -19.51
CA MET A 164 -6.84 -2.83 -18.58
C MET A 164 -7.03 -2.35 -17.14
N VAL A 165 -7.59 -3.19 -16.27
CA VAL A 165 -7.75 -2.88 -14.85
C VAL A 165 -7.00 -3.92 -14.03
N GLU A 166 -6.06 -3.48 -13.21
CA GLU A 166 -5.30 -4.32 -12.29
C GLU A 166 -5.40 -3.77 -10.86
N THR A 167 -5.06 -4.60 -9.88
CA THR A 167 -5.00 -4.22 -8.46
C THR A 167 -3.67 -4.61 -7.86
N CYS A 168 -3.11 -3.74 -7.04
CA CYS A 168 -1.95 -4.03 -6.20
C CYS A 168 -2.12 -3.41 -4.81
N PHE A 169 -1.14 -3.64 -3.95
CA PHE A 169 -1.15 -3.19 -2.57
C PHE A 169 0.13 -2.44 -2.22
N LEU A 170 -0.02 -1.42 -1.37
CA LEU A 170 1.09 -0.65 -0.85
C LEU A 170 1.94 -1.51 0.11
N GLU A 171 1.30 -2.24 1.02
CA GLU A 171 1.96 -3.06 2.05
C GLU A 171 1.18 -4.36 2.33
N PHE A 172 1.82 -5.31 3.02
CA PHE A 172 1.23 -6.53 3.60
C PHE A 172 0.59 -7.54 2.65
N ALA A 173 0.45 -7.23 1.36
CA ALA A 173 -0.22 -8.07 0.39
C ALA A 173 0.46 -8.00 -0.97
N SER A 174 0.25 -9.04 -1.77
CA SER A 174 0.70 -9.12 -3.16
C SER A 174 -0.50 -9.09 -4.13
N PRO A 175 -0.30 -8.58 -5.36
CA PRO A 175 0.94 -7.99 -5.87
C PRO A 175 1.24 -6.63 -5.22
N ASN A 176 2.51 -6.30 -5.00
CA ASN A 176 2.91 -4.96 -4.57
C ASN A 176 2.88 -3.95 -5.75
N ILE A 177 3.17 -2.68 -5.51
CA ILE A 177 3.08 -1.64 -6.56
C ILE A 177 4.02 -1.94 -7.74
N GLU A 178 5.27 -2.30 -7.48
CA GLU A 178 6.25 -2.71 -8.50
C GLU A 178 5.72 -3.88 -9.32
N GLU A 179 5.28 -4.96 -8.67
CA GLU A 179 4.71 -6.16 -9.30
C GLU A 179 3.45 -5.84 -10.13
N GLY A 180 2.59 -4.93 -9.66
CA GLY A 180 1.39 -4.47 -10.36
C GLY A 180 1.71 -3.65 -11.61
N ILE A 181 2.73 -2.78 -11.55
CA ILE A 181 3.21 -2.02 -12.70
C ILE A 181 3.83 -2.98 -13.73
N GLU A 182 4.70 -3.89 -13.30
CA GLU A 182 5.30 -4.90 -14.18
C GLU A 182 4.24 -5.71 -14.92
N LEU A 183 3.18 -6.14 -14.21
CA LEU A 183 2.08 -6.88 -14.81
C LEU A 183 1.36 -6.07 -15.90
N CYS A 184 1.11 -4.77 -15.68
CA CYS A 184 0.51 -3.89 -16.68
C CYS A 184 1.40 -3.77 -17.93
N VAL A 185 2.72 -3.61 -17.73
CA VAL A 185 3.70 -3.51 -18.82
C VAL A 185 3.80 -4.83 -19.60
N GLU A 186 3.83 -5.97 -18.92
CA GLU A 186 3.85 -7.30 -19.54
C GLU A 186 2.63 -7.55 -20.43
N LYS A 187 1.45 -7.09 -19.97
CA LYS A 187 0.19 -7.13 -20.74
C LYS A 187 0.15 -6.07 -21.86
N GLY A 188 1.16 -5.22 -21.96
CA GLY A 188 1.44 -4.33 -23.08
C GLY A 188 0.91 -2.91 -22.93
N ALA A 189 0.62 -2.46 -21.71
CA ALA A 189 0.24 -1.08 -21.43
C ALA A 189 1.34 -0.08 -21.85
N GLU A 190 0.91 1.05 -22.42
CA GLU A 190 1.74 2.18 -22.82
C GLU A 190 1.45 3.42 -21.96
N GLU A 191 0.27 3.47 -21.35
CA GLU A 191 -0.09 4.42 -20.29
C GLU A 191 -0.58 3.64 -19.06
N ILE A 192 -0.06 3.97 -17.87
CA ILE A 192 -0.48 3.40 -16.59
C ILE A 192 -0.95 4.53 -15.68
N HIS A 193 -2.22 4.47 -15.27
CA HIS A 193 -2.87 5.42 -14.38
C HIS A 193 -3.00 4.77 -13.00
N VAL A 194 -2.17 5.20 -12.06
CA VAL A 194 -2.09 4.63 -10.71
C VAL A 194 -3.09 5.33 -9.81
N ILE A 195 -4.10 4.61 -9.30
CA ILE A 195 -5.23 5.20 -8.57
C ILE A 195 -5.27 4.66 -7.13
N PRO A 196 -5.00 5.50 -6.11
CA PRO A 196 -4.97 5.06 -4.72
C PRO A 196 -6.39 4.86 -4.16
N ILE A 197 -6.67 3.69 -3.59
CA ILE A 197 -7.91 3.41 -2.83
C ILE A 197 -7.67 3.81 -1.37
N ILE A 198 -7.59 5.11 -1.13
CA ILE A 198 -7.27 5.71 0.18
C ILE A 198 -8.24 6.84 0.47
N LEU A 199 -8.85 6.83 1.68
CA LEU A 199 -9.91 7.79 2.06
C LEU A 199 -9.40 9.23 2.18
N LEU A 200 -8.31 9.41 2.90
CA LEU A 200 -7.76 10.71 3.26
C LEU A 200 -6.35 10.84 2.74
N HIS A 201 -5.97 12.06 2.37
CA HIS A 201 -4.67 12.32 1.81
C HIS A 201 -3.56 12.33 2.87
N ALA A 202 -3.07 11.14 3.25
CA ALA A 202 -2.13 10.96 4.37
C ALA A 202 -0.74 10.48 3.96
N GLY A 203 0.30 11.13 4.50
CA GLY A 203 1.68 10.63 4.65
C GLY A 203 2.14 9.59 3.63
N HIS A 204 2.08 8.30 3.99
CA HIS A 204 2.58 7.20 3.17
C HIS A 204 2.07 7.22 1.71
N SER A 205 0.86 7.70 1.42
CA SER A 205 0.38 7.82 0.04
C SER A 205 1.03 8.96 -0.75
N LYS A 206 1.47 10.04 -0.07
CA LYS A 206 2.16 11.19 -0.68
C LYS A 206 3.61 10.89 -1.06
N MET A 207 4.19 9.85 -0.47
CA MET A 207 5.61 9.55 -0.63
C MET A 207 5.84 8.18 -1.26
N HIS A 208 5.21 7.12 -0.76
CA HIS A 208 5.56 5.77 -1.16
C HIS A 208 5.04 5.44 -2.57
N ILE A 209 3.78 5.75 -2.86
CA ILE A 209 3.22 5.52 -4.20
C ILE A 209 3.97 6.36 -5.26
N PRO A 210 4.20 7.68 -5.04
CA PRO A 210 5.06 8.47 -5.91
C PRO A 210 6.47 7.91 -6.10
N ALA A 211 7.13 7.43 -5.03
CA ALA A 211 8.45 6.83 -5.13
C ALA A 211 8.48 5.62 -6.06
N GLU A 212 7.53 4.70 -5.90
CA GLU A 212 7.42 3.51 -6.75
C GLU A 212 7.13 3.87 -8.21
N ILE A 213 6.32 4.91 -8.46
CA ILE A 213 6.06 5.42 -9.81
C ILE A 213 7.33 6.01 -10.44
N GLU A 214 8.10 6.83 -9.71
CA GLU A 214 9.33 7.40 -10.24
C GLU A 214 10.40 6.33 -10.48
N HIS A 215 10.50 5.33 -9.60
CA HIS A 215 11.35 4.16 -9.84
C HIS A 215 10.95 3.39 -11.10
N ALA A 216 9.65 3.18 -11.30
CA ALA A 216 9.14 2.51 -12.49
C ALA A 216 9.43 3.28 -13.78
N LYS A 217 9.43 4.62 -13.76
CA LYS A 217 9.79 5.44 -14.93
C LYS A 217 11.24 5.25 -15.39
N GLU A 218 12.15 5.03 -14.44
CA GLU A 218 13.55 4.72 -14.77
C GLU A 218 13.67 3.36 -15.49
N HIS A 219 12.81 2.42 -15.13
CA HIS A 219 12.81 1.05 -15.67
C HIS A 219 12.00 0.91 -16.96
N PHE A 220 10.95 1.71 -17.12
CA PHE A 220 10.01 1.69 -18.24
C PHE A 220 9.86 3.08 -18.89
N PRO A 221 10.92 3.64 -19.51
CA PRO A 221 10.93 5.02 -20.01
C PRO A 221 9.96 5.28 -21.18
N ASP A 222 9.50 4.22 -21.86
CA ASP A 222 8.52 4.30 -22.96
C ASP A 222 7.06 4.27 -22.45
N VAL A 223 6.83 4.09 -21.15
CA VAL A 223 5.49 4.03 -20.53
C VAL A 223 5.18 5.36 -19.85
N THR A 224 4.01 5.91 -20.13
CA THR A 224 3.54 7.13 -19.47
C THR A 224 2.84 6.76 -18.17
N PHE A 225 3.26 7.38 -17.06
CA PHE A 225 2.63 7.17 -15.76
C PHE A 225 1.92 8.44 -15.31
N THR A 226 0.70 8.27 -14.79
CA THR A 226 -0.04 9.33 -14.10
C THR A 226 -0.47 8.83 -12.73
N TYR A 227 -0.57 9.75 -11.77
CA TYR A 227 -1.01 9.46 -10.42
C TYR A 227 -2.36 10.13 -10.15
N GLY A 228 -3.33 9.31 -9.75
CA GLY A 228 -4.66 9.74 -9.38
C GLY A 228 -4.69 10.32 -7.98
N GLN A 229 -5.53 11.33 -7.77
CA GLN A 229 -5.87 11.82 -6.43
C GLN A 229 -6.58 10.74 -5.60
N THR A 230 -6.48 10.86 -4.28
CA THR A 230 -7.20 10.01 -3.33
C THR A 230 -8.72 10.19 -3.41
N ILE A 231 -9.47 9.40 -2.65
CA ILE A 231 -10.94 9.50 -2.59
C ILE A 231 -11.32 10.92 -2.12
N GLY A 232 -10.77 11.35 -0.98
CA GLY A 232 -10.88 12.70 -0.45
C GLY A 232 -12.33 13.14 -0.24
N ILE A 233 -12.58 14.43 -0.47
CA ILE A 233 -13.92 15.02 -0.37
C ILE A 233 -14.66 14.79 -1.69
N HIS A 234 -15.80 14.10 -1.61
CA HIS A 234 -16.64 13.80 -2.77
C HIS A 234 -18.11 13.65 -2.37
N GLU A 235 -19.06 13.98 -3.25
CA GLU A 235 -20.50 13.90 -2.91
C GLU A 235 -20.92 12.47 -2.51
N GLU A 236 -20.49 11.47 -3.28
CA GLU A 236 -20.77 10.06 -2.99
C GLU A 236 -20.20 9.58 -1.64
N VAL A 237 -19.15 10.21 -1.10
CA VAL A 237 -18.66 9.90 0.25
C VAL A 237 -19.74 10.21 1.28
N PHE A 238 -20.43 11.34 1.14
CA PHE A 238 -21.52 11.71 2.04
C PHE A 238 -22.77 10.84 1.83
N GLU A 239 -23.05 10.41 0.60
CA GLU A 239 -24.12 9.44 0.35
C GLU A 239 -23.85 8.09 1.02
N ILE A 240 -22.60 7.62 1.01
CA ILE A 240 -22.19 6.40 1.73
C ILE A 240 -22.41 6.59 3.23
N LEU A 241 -21.93 7.71 3.81
CA LEU A 241 -22.10 8.00 5.23
C LEU A 241 -23.59 8.06 5.64
N LYS A 242 -24.44 8.70 4.83
CA LYS A 242 -25.89 8.75 5.04
C LYS A 242 -26.53 7.35 4.94
N THR A 243 -26.05 6.51 4.04
CA THR A 243 -26.49 5.11 3.93
C THR A 243 -26.16 4.34 5.21
N ARG A 244 -24.92 4.47 5.73
CA ARG A 244 -24.51 3.83 6.99
C ARG A 244 -25.33 4.28 8.20
N LEU A 245 -25.70 5.56 8.24
CA LEU A 245 -26.63 6.06 9.25
C LEU A 245 -28.03 5.44 9.08
N SER A 246 -28.53 5.35 7.85
CA SER A 246 -29.84 4.76 7.56
C SER A 246 -29.95 3.28 7.98
N GLU A 247 -28.87 2.52 7.84
CA GLU A 247 -28.79 1.11 8.25
C GLU A 247 -29.02 0.89 9.76
N VAL A 248 -28.77 1.92 10.59
CA VAL A 248 -29.08 1.90 12.04
C VAL A 248 -30.39 2.61 12.40
N GLY A 249 -31.27 2.81 11.41
CA GLY A 249 -32.59 3.40 11.60
C GLY A 249 -32.58 4.92 11.81
N PHE A 250 -31.51 5.62 11.44
CA PHE A 250 -31.48 7.07 11.41
C PHE A 250 -31.95 7.57 10.04
N ASP A 251 -32.97 8.44 9.99
CA ASP A 251 -33.41 9.08 8.75
C ASP A 251 -32.60 10.35 8.48
N PRO A 252 -31.74 10.40 7.44
CA PRO A 252 -30.92 11.58 7.15
C PRO A 252 -31.69 12.80 6.66
N SER A 253 -32.96 12.64 6.29
CA SER A 253 -33.82 13.72 5.79
C SER A 253 -34.68 14.38 6.88
N ALA A 254 -34.75 13.77 8.06
CA ALA A 254 -35.52 14.26 9.19
C ALA A 254 -34.65 15.08 10.16
N ARG A 255 -35.33 15.94 10.94
CA ARG A 255 -34.71 16.70 12.02
C ARG A 255 -34.53 15.83 13.28
N HIS A 256 -33.32 15.82 13.83
CA HIS A 256 -32.98 15.10 15.06
C HIS A 256 -32.36 16.04 16.11
N GLU A 257 -33.21 16.65 16.94
CA GLU A 257 -32.78 17.68 17.91
C GLU A 257 -31.93 17.15 19.08
N ASP A 258 -32.06 15.87 19.39
CA ASP A 258 -31.41 15.21 20.53
C ASP A 258 -30.29 14.23 20.13
N THR A 259 -29.95 14.15 18.83
CA THR A 259 -28.95 13.20 18.30
C THR A 259 -27.63 13.88 17.95
N ALA A 260 -26.53 13.26 18.36
CA ALA A 260 -25.18 13.57 17.89
C ALA A 260 -24.65 12.47 16.96
N ILE A 261 -23.97 12.87 15.90
CA ILE A 261 -23.17 11.95 15.07
C ILE A 261 -21.71 12.10 15.48
N LEU A 262 -21.08 11.01 15.89
CA LEU A 262 -19.65 10.98 16.18
C LEU A 262 -18.94 10.30 15.00
N LEU A 263 -18.37 11.08 14.09
CA LEU A 263 -17.60 10.58 12.96
C LEU A 263 -16.20 10.18 13.44
N ILE A 264 -15.80 8.93 13.19
CA ILE A 264 -14.58 8.35 13.76
C ILE A 264 -13.61 7.94 12.66
N ALA A 265 -12.43 8.56 12.62
CA ALA A 265 -11.33 8.14 11.75
C ALA A 265 -10.23 7.41 12.53
N ARG A 266 -9.21 6.94 11.81
CA ARG A 266 -8.09 6.23 12.44
C ARG A 266 -7.21 7.20 13.20
N GLY A 267 -6.99 8.37 12.59
CA GLY A 267 -5.99 9.34 13.00
C GLY A 267 -4.62 8.97 12.46
N GLY A 268 -3.85 9.98 12.08
CA GLY A 268 -2.48 9.82 11.60
C GLY A 268 -1.57 10.91 12.14
N SER A 269 -0.27 10.79 11.86
CA SER A 269 0.72 11.82 12.16
C SER A 269 0.68 13.00 11.18
N ASP A 270 0.04 12.83 10.01
CA ASP A 270 -0.12 13.88 9.00
C ASP A 270 -1.21 14.88 9.42
N PRO A 271 -0.85 16.14 9.75
CA PRO A 271 -1.81 17.14 10.17
C PRO A 271 -2.77 17.57 9.05
N GLU A 272 -2.36 17.49 7.79
CA GLU A 272 -3.20 17.86 6.64
C GLU A 272 -4.31 16.83 6.45
N ALA A 273 -4.00 15.53 6.54
CA ALA A 273 -4.98 14.45 6.50
C ALA A 273 -5.99 14.55 7.65
N ASN A 274 -5.52 14.87 8.86
CA ASN A 274 -6.39 15.08 10.01
C ASN A 274 -7.29 16.30 9.79
N GLY A 275 -6.77 17.40 9.23
CA GLY A 275 -7.56 18.58 8.89
C GLY A 275 -8.61 18.32 7.81
N GLU A 276 -8.28 17.53 6.79
CA GLU A 276 -9.23 17.09 5.75
C GLU A 276 -10.39 16.30 6.36
N PHE A 277 -10.12 15.44 7.34
CA PHE A 277 -11.17 14.72 8.06
C PHE A 277 -12.14 15.66 8.80
N TYR A 278 -11.64 16.70 9.47
CA TYR A 278 -12.51 17.72 10.07
C TYR A 278 -13.35 18.45 9.03
N LYS A 279 -12.79 18.72 7.85
CA LYS A 279 -13.54 19.32 6.73
C LYS A 279 -14.66 18.39 6.26
N ILE A 280 -14.42 17.09 6.13
CA ILE A 280 -15.46 16.09 5.84
C ILE A 280 -16.53 16.10 6.93
N SER A 281 -16.14 16.08 8.21
CA SER A 281 -17.07 16.12 9.34
C SER A 281 -17.96 17.37 9.31
N ARG A 282 -17.39 18.55 9.00
CA ARG A 282 -18.17 19.79 8.87
C ARG A 282 -19.13 19.73 7.68
N LEU A 283 -18.68 19.27 6.53
CA LEU A 283 -19.52 19.14 5.33
C LEU A 283 -20.64 18.11 5.52
N LEU A 284 -20.38 17.03 6.25
CA LEU A 284 -21.42 16.07 6.65
C LEU A 284 -22.46 16.75 7.54
N TRP A 285 -22.05 17.61 8.47
CA TRP A 285 -22.97 18.36 9.32
C TRP A 285 -23.90 19.26 8.50
N GLU A 286 -23.40 19.99 7.50
CA GLU A 286 -24.26 20.79 6.61
C GLU A 286 -25.29 19.96 5.82
N LYS A 287 -25.05 18.65 5.70
CA LYS A 287 -25.91 17.71 4.97
C LYS A 287 -26.90 16.95 5.86
N LEU A 288 -26.87 17.16 7.17
CA LEU A 288 -27.72 16.48 8.15
C LEU A 288 -28.43 17.50 9.04
N ASP A 289 -29.73 17.30 9.28
CA ASP A 289 -30.49 18.11 10.25
C ASP A 289 -30.33 17.54 11.67
N VAL A 290 -29.09 17.59 12.17
CA VAL A 290 -28.68 17.19 13.52
C VAL A 290 -28.07 18.36 14.26
N ARG A 291 -28.18 18.32 15.60
CA ARG A 291 -27.63 19.40 16.41
C ARG A 291 -26.11 19.35 16.54
N TRP A 292 -25.50 18.16 16.46
CA TRP A 292 -24.05 17.99 16.61
C TRP A 292 -23.50 16.94 15.66
N VAL A 293 -22.40 17.28 15.00
CA VAL A 293 -21.49 16.31 14.38
C VAL A 293 -20.10 16.55 14.97
N GLU A 294 -19.63 15.59 15.75
CA GLU A 294 -18.30 15.61 16.38
C GLU A 294 -17.33 14.71 15.61
N SER A 295 -16.04 15.03 15.68
CA SER A 295 -14.97 14.23 15.10
C SER A 295 -14.14 13.58 16.20
N ALA A 296 -13.73 12.33 16.00
CA ALA A 296 -12.80 11.64 16.89
C ALA A 296 -11.88 10.67 16.15
N PHE A 297 -10.82 10.25 16.83
CA PHE A 297 -9.80 9.36 16.29
C PHE A 297 -9.61 8.12 17.17
N MET A 298 -9.37 6.98 16.53
CA MET A 298 -9.05 5.72 17.21
C MET A 298 -7.65 5.72 17.84
N GLY A 299 -6.73 6.53 17.33
CA GLY A 299 -5.38 6.69 17.88
C GLY A 299 -4.53 7.71 17.13
N VAL A 300 -3.24 7.77 17.49
CA VAL A 300 -2.18 8.65 16.94
C VAL A 300 -2.39 10.14 17.23
N THR A 301 -3.61 10.65 17.09
CA THR A 301 -3.98 12.05 17.29
C THR A 301 -5.26 12.17 18.12
N THR A 302 -5.63 13.40 18.47
CA THR A 302 -6.75 13.74 19.36
C THR A 302 -7.77 14.64 18.65
N PRO A 303 -9.04 14.66 19.11
CA PRO A 303 -9.60 13.98 20.28
C PRO A 303 -9.78 12.47 20.05
N SER A 304 -9.60 11.70 21.12
CA SER A 304 -9.93 10.29 21.17
C SER A 304 -11.44 10.06 21.09
N VAL A 305 -11.86 8.84 20.73
CA VAL A 305 -13.28 8.45 20.74
C VAL A 305 -13.92 8.65 22.12
N GLU A 306 -13.19 8.41 23.22
CA GLU A 306 -13.68 8.66 24.58
C GLU A 306 -13.99 10.15 24.78
N GLU A 307 -13.06 11.03 24.41
CA GLU A 307 -13.27 12.49 24.49
C GLU A 307 -14.43 12.95 23.59
N GLY A 308 -14.60 12.33 22.42
CA GLY A 308 -15.72 12.60 21.51
C GLY A 308 -17.08 12.22 22.11
N ILE A 309 -17.18 11.04 22.74
CA ILE A 309 -18.39 10.61 23.46
C ILE A 309 -18.69 11.55 24.62
N ASP A 310 -17.69 11.85 25.45
CA ASP A 310 -17.83 12.75 26.60
C ASP A 310 -18.33 14.14 26.18
N ARG A 311 -17.83 14.67 25.06
CA ARG A 311 -18.29 15.94 24.49
C ARG A 311 -19.75 15.87 24.04
N CYS A 312 -20.12 14.84 23.28
CA CYS A 312 -21.51 14.65 22.84
C CYS A 312 -22.48 14.63 24.04
N VAL A 313 -22.13 13.90 25.11
CA VAL A 313 -22.94 13.84 26.34
C VAL A 313 -23.02 15.21 27.02
N ARG A 314 -21.90 15.93 27.17
CA ARG A 314 -21.86 17.26 27.79
C ARG A 314 -22.65 18.32 27.01
N LEU A 315 -22.71 18.17 25.69
CA LEU A 315 -23.52 19.03 24.82
C LEU A 315 -25.02 18.75 24.94
N GLY A 316 -25.41 17.63 25.57
CA GLY A 316 -26.80 17.28 25.86
C GLY A 316 -27.41 16.26 24.90
N ALA A 317 -26.60 15.52 24.13
CA ALA A 317 -27.10 14.47 23.26
C ALA A 317 -27.76 13.34 24.07
N LYS A 318 -28.96 12.94 23.68
CA LYS A 318 -29.66 11.76 24.24
C LYS A 318 -29.46 10.51 23.39
N LYS A 319 -29.05 10.70 22.12
CA LYS A 319 -28.63 9.63 21.22
C LYS A 319 -27.28 9.98 20.59
N ILE A 320 -26.37 9.02 20.51
CA ILE A 320 -25.08 9.17 19.83
C ILE A 320 -24.93 8.03 18.83
N ILE A 321 -24.70 8.35 17.56
CA ILE A 321 -24.35 7.37 16.54
C ILE A 321 -22.86 7.50 16.25
N MET A 322 -22.10 6.47 16.64
CA MET A 322 -20.71 6.28 16.27
C MET A 322 -20.67 5.85 14.80
N LEU A 323 -20.06 6.67 13.95
CA LEU A 323 -20.02 6.48 12.50
C LEU A 323 -18.57 6.24 12.04
N PRO A 324 -18.16 4.98 11.79
CA PRO A 324 -16.78 4.68 11.44
C PRO A 324 -16.41 5.05 10.00
N TYR A 325 -15.37 5.86 9.85
CA TYR A 325 -14.81 6.27 8.56
C TYR A 325 -13.58 5.42 8.20
N PHE A 326 -13.82 4.13 7.92
CA PHE A 326 -12.82 3.12 7.57
C PHE A 326 -13.20 2.36 6.31
N LEU A 327 -12.23 2.00 5.46
CA LEU A 327 -12.48 1.14 4.29
C LEU A 327 -12.66 -0.33 4.64
N PHE A 328 -12.09 -0.79 5.76
CA PHE A 328 -12.02 -2.20 6.11
C PHE A 328 -12.47 -2.44 7.55
N THR A 329 -12.96 -3.65 7.77
CA THR A 329 -13.35 -4.18 9.08
C THR A 329 -12.14 -4.69 9.88
N GLY A 330 -12.39 -5.45 10.95
CA GLY A 330 -11.38 -6.15 11.74
C GLY A 330 -11.15 -5.53 13.12
N ILE A 331 -9.89 -5.51 13.56
CA ILE A 331 -9.49 -5.16 14.94
C ILE A 331 -10.06 -3.82 15.41
N LEU A 332 -10.14 -2.81 14.52
CA LEU A 332 -10.68 -1.50 14.88
C LEU A 332 -12.19 -1.54 15.13
N MET A 333 -12.96 -2.29 14.33
CA MET A 333 -14.39 -2.49 14.54
C MET A 333 -14.65 -3.26 15.84
N GLU A 334 -13.94 -4.36 16.07
CA GLU A 334 -14.03 -5.12 17.33
C GLU A 334 -13.74 -4.25 18.56
N ARG A 335 -12.73 -3.39 18.47
CA ARG A 335 -12.38 -2.45 19.53
C ARG A 335 -13.50 -1.42 19.75
N MET A 336 -14.09 -0.87 18.71
CA MET A 336 -15.20 0.08 18.84
C MET A 336 -16.44 -0.56 19.49
N HIS A 337 -16.78 -1.80 19.15
CA HIS A 337 -17.89 -2.50 19.81
C HIS A 337 -17.68 -2.62 21.33
N LYS A 338 -16.46 -3.02 21.77
CA LYS A 338 -16.10 -3.05 23.19
C LYS A 338 -16.16 -1.66 23.85
N MET A 339 -15.72 -0.63 23.14
CA MET A 339 -15.79 0.75 23.62
C MET A 339 -17.23 1.20 23.81
N ARG A 340 -18.11 0.94 22.84
CA ARG A 340 -19.54 1.25 22.92
C ARG A 340 -20.22 0.56 24.09
N GLU A 341 -19.92 -0.71 24.36
CA GLU A 341 -20.44 -1.41 25.53
C GLU A 341 -20.03 -0.71 26.83
N SER A 342 -18.75 -0.32 26.95
CA SER A 342 -18.25 0.43 28.09
C SER A 342 -18.92 1.80 28.25
N TYR A 343 -19.10 2.55 27.16
CA TYR A 343 -19.76 3.85 27.18
C TYR A 343 -21.25 3.76 27.49
N GLN A 344 -21.93 2.71 27.01
CA GLN A 344 -23.34 2.49 27.29
C GLN A 344 -23.58 2.23 28.78
N VAL A 345 -22.66 1.52 29.46
CA VAL A 345 -22.69 1.33 30.92
C VAL A 345 -22.42 2.65 31.66
N ARG A 346 -21.47 3.45 31.17
CA ARG A 346 -21.12 4.75 31.77
C ARG A 346 -22.22 5.80 31.63
N TYR A 347 -22.94 5.80 30.50
CA TYR A 347 -24.00 6.75 30.17
C TYR A 347 -25.34 6.03 29.90
N PRO A 348 -25.99 5.48 30.94
CA PRO A 348 -27.17 4.61 30.77
C PRO A 348 -28.41 5.34 30.24
N LEU A 349 -28.43 6.68 30.29
CA LEU A 349 -29.54 7.52 29.78
C LEU A 349 -29.33 7.98 28.33
N VAL A 350 -28.20 7.63 27.71
CA VAL A 350 -27.86 8.00 26.34
C VAL A 350 -27.90 6.73 25.48
N ASP A 351 -28.66 6.73 24.40
CA ASP A 351 -28.67 5.64 23.42
C ASP A 351 -27.41 5.74 22.55
N ILE A 352 -26.46 4.81 22.71
CA ILE A 352 -25.22 4.80 21.93
C ILE A 352 -25.28 3.66 20.92
N GLN A 353 -25.16 3.97 19.63
CA GLN A 353 -25.21 3.02 18.53
C GLN A 353 -23.92 3.11 17.70
N ILE A 354 -23.57 2.01 17.02
CA ILE A 354 -22.49 1.98 16.03
C ILE A 354 -23.13 1.68 14.68
N ALA A 355 -22.92 2.57 13.71
CA ALA A 355 -23.20 2.31 12.31
C ALA A 355 -22.16 1.36 11.70
N ASP A 356 -22.51 0.71 10.59
CA ASP A 356 -21.52 -0.06 9.84
C ASP A 356 -20.42 0.86 9.29
N TYR A 357 -19.23 0.31 9.04
CA TYR A 357 -18.09 1.09 8.56
C TYR A 357 -18.30 1.58 7.13
N PHE A 358 -17.65 2.69 6.77
CA PHE A 358 -17.71 3.28 5.43
C PHE A 358 -17.59 2.21 4.32
N GLY A 359 -16.53 1.40 4.37
CA GLY A 359 -16.39 0.19 3.59
C GLY A 359 -16.26 0.38 2.08
N TYR A 360 -16.29 -0.74 1.37
CA TYR A 360 -16.27 -0.81 -0.10
C TYR A 360 -17.69 -0.71 -0.69
N HIS A 361 -18.44 0.32 -0.27
CA HIS A 361 -19.81 0.55 -0.72
C HIS A 361 -19.86 0.76 -2.25
N PRO A 362 -20.90 0.28 -2.99
CA PRO A 362 -20.97 0.40 -4.46
C PRO A 362 -20.77 1.83 -5.00
N LYS A 363 -21.27 2.84 -4.27
CA LYS A 363 -21.06 4.26 -4.62
C LYS A 363 -19.59 4.68 -4.68
N LEU A 364 -18.71 4.00 -3.95
CA LEU A 364 -17.27 4.28 -3.98
C LEU A 364 -16.65 3.94 -5.34
N GLN A 365 -17.24 2.99 -6.08
CA GLN A 365 -16.78 2.62 -7.41
C GLN A 365 -16.86 3.81 -8.37
N HIS A 366 -17.93 4.61 -8.28
CA HIS A 366 -18.08 5.83 -9.08
C HIS A 366 -16.98 6.86 -8.78
N VAL A 367 -16.62 7.02 -7.50
CA VAL A 367 -15.53 7.94 -7.11
C VAL A 367 -14.22 7.49 -7.72
N LEU A 368 -13.91 6.19 -7.66
CA LEU A 368 -12.66 5.66 -8.20
C LEU A 368 -12.60 5.68 -9.72
N VAL A 369 -13.72 5.43 -10.42
CA VAL A 369 -13.81 5.61 -11.86
C VAL A 369 -13.58 7.07 -12.23
N GLU A 370 -14.19 8.02 -11.51
CA GLU A 370 -13.94 9.45 -11.71
C GLU A 370 -12.46 9.80 -11.46
N ARG A 371 -11.82 9.24 -10.43
CA ARG A 371 -10.37 9.44 -10.18
C ARG A 371 -9.51 8.91 -11.31
N ALA A 372 -9.88 7.75 -11.86
CA ALA A 372 -9.22 7.16 -13.02
C ALA A 372 -9.39 8.06 -14.26
N GLU A 373 -10.59 8.54 -14.53
CA GLU A 373 -10.87 9.46 -15.64
C GLU A 373 -10.09 10.77 -15.51
N GLN A 374 -10.04 11.35 -14.31
CA GLN A 374 -9.24 12.54 -13.99
C GLN A 374 -7.74 12.31 -14.18
N ALA A 375 -7.23 11.12 -13.86
CA ALA A 375 -5.84 10.77 -14.12
C ALA A 375 -5.57 10.63 -15.63
N MET A 376 -6.50 10.02 -16.37
CA MET A 376 -6.39 9.79 -17.81
C MET A 376 -6.48 11.08 -18.65
N ASN A 377 -7.29 12.05 -18.23
CA ASN A 377 -7.49 13.30 -18.94
C ASN A 377 -6.56 14.45 -18.46
N GLY A 378 -5.73 14.18 -17.44
CA GLY A 378 -4.77 15.13 -16.90
C GLY A 378 -5.35 16.18 -15.94
N THR A 379 -6.56 16.00 -15.41
CA THR A 379 -7.16 16.92 -14.42
C THR A 379 -6.99 16.45 -12.97
N SER A 380 -6.26 15.35 -12.74
CA SER A 380 -6.05 14.82 -11.39
C SER A 380 -5.08 15.68 -10.57
N THR A 381 -5.42 15.95 -9.32
CA THR A 381 -4.52 16.66 -8.40
C THR A 381 -3.37 15.77 -7.88
N GLY A 382 -3.47 14.44 -8.02
CA GLY A 382 -2.41 13.51 -7.58
C GLY A 382 -1.07 13.75 -8.27
N MET A 383 -1.05 14.31 -9.48
CA MET A 383 0.20 14.70 -10.15
C MET A 383 1.03 15.71 -9.33
N GLN A 384 0.38 16.55 -8.52
CA GLN A 384 1.07 17.47 -7.63
C GLN A 384 1.88 16.73 -6.55
N ASP A 385 1.40 15.59 -6.06
CA ASP A 385 2.12 14.77 -5.08
C ASP A 385 3.37 14.16 -5.68
N LEU A 386 3.28 13.75 -6.94
CA LEU A 386 4.43 13.26 -7.71
C LEU A 386 5.51 14.34 -7.87
N GLU A 387 5.11 15.58 -8.13
CA GLU A 387 6.03 16.72 -8.18
C GLU A 387 6.61 17.08 -6.81
N ASN A 388 5.79 17.06 -5.76
CA ASN A 388 6.22 17.32 -4.39
C ASN A 388 7.25 16.28 -3.95
N PHE A 389 7.02 15.01 -4.31
CA PHE A 389 7.97 13.94 -4.07
C PHE A 389 9.30 14.17 -4.79
N ARG A 390 9.30 14.56 -6.06
CA ARG A 390 10.54 14.86 -6.80
C ARG A 390 11.35 15.97 -6.11
N LYS A 391 10.70 17.07 -5.72
CA LYS A 391 11.35 18.17 -4.99
C LYS A 391 11.95 17.68 -3.67
N TYR A 392 11.18 16.89 -2.91
CA TYR A 392 11.67 16.31 -1.66
C TYR A 392 12.92 15.43 -1.89
N ALA A 393 12.88 14.56 -2.91
CA ALA A 393 13.97 13.66 -3.24
C ALA A 393 15.26 14.39 -3.69
N GLU A 394 15.11 15.51 -4.41
CA GLU A 394 16.22 16.40 -4.79
C GLU A 394 16.89 17.04 -3.56
N GLU A 395 16.09 17.46 -2.57
CA GLU A 395 16.58 18.17 -1.38
C GLU A 395 17.21 17.23 -0.33
N HIS A 396 16.66 16.04 -0.13
CA HIS A 396 17.03 15.16 0.99
C HIS A 396 17.90 13.98 0.57
N GLY A 397 18.06 13.74 -0.73
CA GLY A 397 18.69 12.52 -1.22
C GLY A 397 17.82 11.29 -0.97
N TYR A 398 18.06 10.23 -1.74
CA TYR A 398 17.21 9.04 -1.73
C TYR A 398 17.57 8.09 -0.57
N GLU A 399 17.00 8.33 0.61
CA GLU A 399 17.00 7.36 1.72
C GLU A 399 15.59 6.84 2.00
N HIS A 400 15.28 5.62 1.50
CA HIS A 400 14.15 4.82 1.99
C HIS A 400 14.37 4.48 3.47
N HIS A 401 13.93 5.34 4.37
CA HIS A 401 13.74 4.95 5.76
C HIS A 401 12.37 4.30 5.90
N HIS A 402 12.30 3.00 5.66
CA HIS A 402 11.21 2.18 6.21
C HIS A 402 11.45 2.04 7.71
N HIS A 403 11.08 3.05 8.49
CA HIS A 403 10.85 2.86 9.91
C HIS A 403 9.52 2.13 10.06
N HIS A 404 9.59 0.80 10.22
CA HIS A 404 8.54 0.00 10.83
C HIS A 404 8.91 -0.34 12.27
#